data_AF-A0A1Z8RA28-F1
#
_entry.id   AF-A0A1Z8RA28-F1
#
_cell.length_a   1.000
_cell.length_b   1.000
_cell.length_c   1.000
_cell.angle_alpha   90.00
_cell.angle_beta   90.00
_cell.angle_gamma   90.00
#
_symmetry.space_group_name_H-M   'P 1'
#
loop_
_entity.id
_entity.type
_entity.pdbx_description
1 polymer ?
#
loop_
_entity_poly.entity_id
_entity_poly.type
_entity_poly.pdbx_seq_one_letter_code
_entity_poly.pdbx_strand_id
1 'polypeptide(L)'
;MQMPLLINHDMADTDSTCPVRFNTTVPTQALNMLNGKFMNDSAKSFANRLRTEAGKEPKKQVEHALKLVFSRSPQKNEINAGLAMMKNMKNKFSLSGEEALDRFALLALNLNEFVYLD
;
A
#
# COMPACT_ATOMS: atom_id res chain seq x y z
N MET A 1 -10.51 -20.79 -9.21
CA MET A 1 -9.92 -19.61 -9.88
C MET A 1 -8.70 -19.19 -9.09
N GLN A 2 -7.52 -19.17 -9.73
CA GLN A 2 -6.30 -18.64 -9.10
C GLN A 2 -6.31 -17.11 -9.19
N MET A 3 -5.79 -16.42 -8.16
CA MET A 3 -5.82 -14.97 -8.08
C MET A 3 -4.57 -14.38 -8.76
N PRO A 4 -4.70 -13.56 -9.83
CA PRO A 4 -3.56 -13.14 -10.66
C PRO A 4 -2.42 -12.45 -9.93
N LEU A 5 -2.71 -11.64 -8.91
CA LEU A 5 -1.67 -10.98 -8.12
C LEU A 5 -0.84 -12.02 -7.34
N LEU A 6 -1.46 -13.06 -6.79
CA LEU A 6 -0.73 -14.11 -6.06
C LEU A 6 0.15 -14.94 -7.01
N ILE A 7 -0.34 -15.26 -8.21
CA ILE A 7 0.47 -15.94 -9.24
C ILE A 7 1.71 -15.09 -9.58
N ASN A 8 1.56 -13.77 -9.68
CA ASN A 8 2.69 -12.87 -9.94
C ASN A 8 3.71 -12.81 -8.80
N HIS A 9 3.31 -13.18 -7.57
CA HIS A 9 4.16 -13.21 -6.38
C HIS A 9 4.50 -14.65 -5.95
N ASP A 10 4.77 -15.50 -6.95
CA ASP A 10 5.26 -16.88 -6.78
C ASP A 10 4.37 -17.72 -5.83
N MET A 11 3.04 -17.60 -5.97
CA MET A 11 2.09 -18.46 -5.25
C MET A 11 2.43 -19.93 -5.51
N ALA A 12 2.50 -20.71 -4.43
CA ALA A 12 2.74 -22.14 -4.51
C ALA A 12 1.62 -22.85 -5.30
N ASP A 13 2.03 -23.85 -6.08
CA ASP A 13 1.10 -24.79 -6.70
C ASP A 13 0.39 -25.62 -5.62
N THR A 14 -0.91 -25.83 -5.76
CA THR A 14 -1.73 -26.59 -4.79
C THR A 14 -1.67 -28.10 -5.00
N ASP A 15 -1.22 -28.54 -6.18
CA ASP A 15 -1.24 -29.94 -6.61
C ASP A 15 0.16 -30.58 -6.52
N SER A 16 1.22 -29.78 -6.34
CA SER A 16 2.61 -30.23 -6.27
C SER A 16 3.33 -29.73 -5.01
N THR A 17 4.15 -30.59 -4.42
CA THR A 17 5.00 -30.19 -3.27
C THR A 17 6.12 -29.26 -3.74
N CYS A 18 6.25 -28.09 -3.10
CA CYS A 18 7.30 -27.12 -3.39
C CYS A 18 8.28 -27.02 -2.20
N PRO A 19 9.43 -27.72 -2.23
CA PRO A 19 10.34 -27.79 -1.08
C PRO A 19 11.11 -26.48 -0.83
N VAL A 20 11.14 -25.58 -1.82
CA VAL A 20 11.83 -24.29 -1.75
C VAL A 20 10.94 -23.21 -2.36
N ARG A 21 10.80 -22.08 -1.67
CA ARG A 21 10.11 -20.91 -2.21
C ARG A 21 11.09 -20.10 -3.05
N PHE A 22 10.86 -20.07 -4.37
CA PHE A 22 11.54 -19.11 -5.23
C PHE A 22 10.98 -17.70 -4.97
N ASN A 23 11.86 -16.70 -4.98
CA ASN A 23 11.45 -15.30 -4.84
C ASN A 23 11.87 -14.54 -6.09
N THR A 24 10.89 -14.23 -6.92
CA THR A 24 11.04 -13.36 -8.08
C THR A 24 10.79 -11.93 -7.63
N THR A 25 11.75 -11.04 -7.84
CA THR A 25 11.57 -9.60 -7.68
C THR A 25 11.87 -8.90 -9.00
N VAL A 26 10.82 -8.51 -9.71
CA VAL A 26 10.92 -7.85 -11.02
C VAL A 26 10.11 -6.54 -11.04
N PRO A 27 10.56 -5.51 -11.78
CA PRO A 27 9.86 -4.23 -11.85
C PRO A 27 8.39 -4.33 -12.30
N THR A 28 8.05 -5.36 -13.09
CA THR A 28 6.69 -5.60 -13.57
C THR A 28 5.72 -5.97 -12.45
N GLN A 29 6.18 -6.59 -11.35
CA GLN A 29 5.34 -6.84 -10.18
C GLN A 29 4.89 -5.52 -9.55
N ALA A 30 5.81 -4.60 -9.29
CA ALA A 30 5.49 -3.27 -8.75
C ALA A 30 4.56 -2.47 -9.69
N LEU A 31 4.81 -2.53 -11.01
CA LEU A 31 3.94 -1.88 -11.98
C LEU A 31 2.51 -2.45 -11.95
N ASN A 32 2.36 -3.76 -11.81
CA ASN A 32 1.06 -4.42 -11.67
C ASN A 32 0.38 -4.07 -10.35
N MET A 33 1.12 -3.92 -9.25
CA MET A 33 0.55 -3.48 -7.98
C MET A 33 0.06 -2.03 -8.06
N LEU A 34 0.77 -1.13 -8.76
CA LEU A 34 0.34 0.26 -8.93
C LEU A 34 -0.89 0.41 -9.84
N ASN A 35 -0.97 -0.37 -10.93
CA ASN A 35 -2.02 -0.22 -11.95
C ASN A 35 -3.16 -1.23 -11.83
N GLY A 36 -2.98 -2.29 -11.03
CA GLY A 36 -3.93 -3.39 -10.91
C GLY A 36 -5.21 -2.97 -10.20
N LYS A 37 -6.36 -3.46 -10.71
CA LYS A 37 -7.69 -3.18 -10.15
C LYS A 37 -7.78 -3.58 -8.68
N PHE A 38 -7.33 -4.79 -8.34
CA PHE A 38 -7.39 -5.30 -6.96
C PHE A 38 -6.71 -4.32 -5.99
N MET A 39 -5.48 -3.91 -6.30
CA MET A 39 -4.71 -3.06 -5.40
C MET A 39 -5.29 -1.65 -5.29
N ASN A 40 -5.81 -1.10 -6.38
CA ASN A 40 -6.49 0.20 -6.35
C ASN A 40 -7.81 0.16 -5.55
N ASP A 41 -8.56 -0.95 -5.62
CA ASP A 41 -9.77 -1.13 -4.82
C ASP A 41 -9.43 -1.36 -3.33
N SER A 42 -8.38 -2.12 -3.04
CA SER A 42 -7.83 -2.30 -1.69
C SER A 42 -7.35 -0.97 -1.10
N ALA A 43 -6.69 -0.12 -1.88
CA ALA A 43 -6.25 1.21 -1.45
C ALA A 43 -7.43 2.11 -1.07
N LYS A 44 -8.51 2.12 -1.85
CA LYS A 44 -9.74 2.87 -1.52
C LYS A 44 -10.39 2.35 -0.24
N SER A 45 -10.47 1.03 -0.11
CA SER A 45 -11.03 0.37 1.08
C SER A 45 -10.19 0.69 2.33
N PHE A 46 -8.87 0.68 2.18
CA PHE A 46 -7.94 1.04 3.23
C PHE A 46 -8.06 2.52 3.60
N ALA A 47 -8.09 3.43 2.63
CA ALA A 47 -8.30 4.86 2.89
C ALA A 47 -9.63 5.14 3.60
N ASN A 48 -10.71 4.44 3.23
CA ASN A 48 -12.00 4.54 3.94
C ASN A 48 -11.87 4.11 5.39
N ARG A 49 -11.19 2.99 5.67
CA ARG A 49 -10.90 2.56 7.03
C ARG A 49 -10.12 3.63 7.81
N LEU A 50 -9.12 4.27 7.20
CA LEU A 50 -8.36 5.36 7.83
C LEU A 50 -9.22 6.58 8.16
N ARG A 51 -10.14 6.97 7.26
CA ARG A 51 -11.09 8.06 7.51
C ARG A 51 -12.00 7.77 8.70
N THR A 52 -12.46 6.52 8.82
CA THR A 52 -13.33 6.08 9.92
C THR A 52 -12.59 5.98 11.25
N GLU A 53 -11.40 5.39 11.26
CA GLU A 53 -10.67 5.10 12.51
C GLU A 53 -9.85 6.28 13.03
N ALA A 54 -9.24 7.09 12.14
CA ALA A 54 -8.36 8.20 12.51
C ALA A 54 -9.01 9.59 12.37
N GLY A 55 -10.24 9.66 11.85
CA GLY A 55 -10.96 10.90 11.60
C GLY A 55 -10.44 11.68 10.40
N LYS A 56 -10.60 13.02 10.42
CA LYS A 56 -10.32 13.92 9.27
C LYS A 56 -8.91 14.54 9.28
N GLU A 57 -8.12 14.32 10.33
CA GLU A 57 -6.82 14.96 10.47
C GLU A 57 -5.76 14.22 9.63
N PRO A 58 -5.13 14.86 8.61
CA PRO A 58 -4.21 14.18 7.69
C PRO A 58 -3.02 13.52 8.38
N LYS A 59 -2.50 14.14 9.46
CA LYS A 59 -1.38 13.60 10.22
C LYS A 59 -1.75 12.30 10.93
N LYS A 60 -2.91 12.26 11.58
CA LYS A 60 -3.42 11.04 12.24
C LYS A 60 -3.72 9.94 11.24
N GLN A 61 -4.25 10.28 10.07
CA GLN A 61 -4.49 9.31 9.00
C GLN A 61 -3.18 8.68 8.49
N VAL A 62 -2.15 9.48 8.23
CA VAL A 62 -0.83 8.99 7.80
C VAL A 62 -0.17 8.13 8.89
N GLU A 63 -0.17 8.61 10.14
CA GLU A 63 0.40 7.87 11.26
C GLU A 63 -0.30 6.53 11.48
N HIS A 64 -1.64 6.51 11.44
CA HIS A 64 -2.42 5.29 11.58
C HIS A 64 -2.21 4.31 10.43
N ALA A 65 -2.13 4.82 9.19
CA ALA A 65 -1.84 4.01 8.02
C ALA A 65 -0.49 3.31 8.13
N LEU A 66 0.58 4.07 8.41
CA LEU A 66 1.92 3.51 8.52
C LEU A 66 2.02 2.53 9.70
N LYS A 67 1.32 2.79 10.80
CA LYS A 67 1.25 1.85 11.92
C LYS A 67 0.62 0.51 11.53
N LEU A 68 -0.46 0.54 10.75
CA LEU A 68 -1.13 -0.68 10.26
C LEU A 68 -0.29 -1.42 9.21
N VAL A 69 0.39 -0.68 8.34
CA VAL A 69 1.18 -1.23 7.23
C VAL A 69 2.50 -1.83 7.73
N PHE A 70 3.22 -1.13 8.60
CA PHE A 70 4.51 -1.58 9.13
C PHE A 70 4.39 -2.48 10.36
N SER A 71 3.20 -2.58 10.96
CA SER A 71 2.98 -3.29 12.24
C SER A 71 3.90 -2.82 13.38
N ARG A 72 4.37 -1.57 13.33
CA ARG A 72 5.18 -0.90 14.36
C ARG A 72 4.82 0.58 14.45
N SER A 73 5.33 1.27 15.47
CA SER A 73 5.19 2.72 15.51
C SER A 73 6.01 3.38 14.38
N PRO A 74 5.41 4.24 13.54
CA PRO A 74 6.15 4.96 12.53
C PRO A 74 7.01 6.07 13.16
N GLN A 75 8.15 6.34 12.53
CA GLN A 75 9.05 7.42 12.90
C GLN A 75 8.54 8.77 12.39
N LYS A 76 8.98 9.86 13.01
CA LYS A 76 8.55 11.23 12.67
C LYS A 76 8.86 11.60 11.21
N ASN A 77 10.02 11.19 10.70
CA ASN A 77 10.42 11.39 9.30
C ASN A 77 9.49 10.64 8.32
N GLU A 78 9.06 9.42 8.65
CA GLU A 78 8.13 8.64 7.81
C GLU A 78 6.76 9.32 7.72
N ILE A 79 6.23 9.79 8.86
CA ILE A 79 4.98 10.56 8.92
C ILE A 79 5.12 11.85 8.10
N ASN A 80 6.22 12.58 8.28
CA ASN A 80 6.47 13.82 7.55
C ASN A 80 6.57 13.59 6.04
N ALA A 81 7.19 12.48 5.60
CA ALA A 81 7.26 12.10 4.20
C ALA A 81 5.88 11.81 3.62
N GLY A 82 5.03 11.07 4.35
CA GLY A 82 3.64 10.82 3.94
C GLY A 82 2.82 12.10 3.83
N LEU A 83 2.95 13.01 4.79
CA LEU A 83 2.31 14.33 4.74
C LEU A 83 2.79 15.17 3.56
N ALA A 84 4.11 15.17 3.28
CA ALA A 84 4.68 15.88 2.15
C ALA A 84 4.17 15.30 0.82
N MET A 85 4.06 13.98 0.70
CA MET A 85 3.48 13.32 -0.47
C MET A 85 2.01 13.76 -0.67
N MET A 86 1.17 13.70 0.36
CA MET A 86 -0.23 14.14 0.23
C MET A 86 -0.34 15.62 -0.16
N LYS A 87 0.50 16.49 0.43
CA LYS A 87 0.56 17.91 0.04
C LYS A 87 0.96 18.08 -1.43
N ASN A 88 1.97 17.33 -1.89
CA ASN A 88 2.38 17.35 -3.29
C ASN A 88 1.28 16.86 -4.23
N MET A 89 0.53 15.82 -3.84
CA MET A 89 -0.59 15.31 -4.62
C MET A 89 -1.70 16.37 -4.79
N LYS A 90 -2.06 17.05 -3.70
CA LYS A 90 -3.03 18.16 -3.75
C LYS A 90 -2.53 19.33 -4.61
N ASN A 91 -1.28 19.73 -4.46
CA ASN A 91 -0.76 20.93 -5.11
C ASN A 91 -0.42 20.74 -6.59
N LYS A 92 0.16 19.60 -6.96
CA LYS A 92 0.61 19.35 -8.35
C LYS A 92 -0.52 18.82 -9.25
N PHE A 93 -1.46 18.09 -8.67
CA PHE A 93 -2.51 17.41 -9.43
C PHE A 93 -3.92 17.89 -9.04
N SER A 94 -4.04 18.96 -8.26
CA SER A 94 -5.30 19.57 -7.83
C SER A 94 -6.27 18.59 -7.17
N LEU A 95 -5.74 17.55 -6.52
CA LEU A 95 -6.55 16.53 -5.87
C LEU A 95 -7.20 17.05 -4.58
N SER A 96 -8.39 16.55 -4.28
CA SER A 96 -9.01 16.72 -2.98
C SER A 96 -8.18 16.05 -1.87
N GLY A 97 -8.47 16.39 -0.61
CA GLY A 97 -7.84 15.70 0.53
C GLY A 97 -8.14 14.21 0.56
N GLU A 98 -9.33 13.81 0.09
CA GLU A 98 -9.74 12.42 0.05
C GLU A 98 -8.98 11.66 -1.04
N GLU A 99 -8.91 12.19 -2.26
CA GLU A 99 -8.17 11.55 -3.35
C GLU A 99 -6.67 11.46 -3.04
N ALA A 100 -6.10 12.47 -2.38
CA ALA A 100 -4.71 12.43 -1.93
C ALA A 100 -4.47 11.31 -0.90
N LEU A 101 -5.42 11.06 0.00
CA LEU A 101 -5.36 9.94 0.94
C LEU A 101 -5.50 8.59 0.23
N ASP A 102 -6.38 8.45 -0.76
CA ASP A 102 -6.49 7.22 -1.56
C ASP A 102 -5.17 6.90 -2.27
N ARG A 103 -4.49 7.92 -2.82
CA ARG A 103 -3.16 7.76 -3.43
C ARG A 103 -2.09 7.41 -2.41
N PHE A 104 -2.13 8.01 -1.23
CA PHE A 104 -1.21 7.65 -0.14
C PHE A 104 -1.45 6.22 0.34
N ALA A 105 -2.70 5.77 0.45
CA ALA A 105 -3.04 4.39 0.82
C ALA A 105 -2.49 3.39 -0.21
N LEU A 106 -2.61 3.70 -1.52
CA LEU A 106 -1.99 2.88 -2.57
C LEU A 106 -0.48 2.81 -2.41
N LEU A 107 0.18 3.94 -2.17
CA LEU A 107 1.62 3.98 -1.90
C LEU A 107 1.97 3.12 -0.68
N ALA A 108 1.24 3.25 0.42
CA ALA A 108 1.50 2.54 1.66
C ALA A 108 1.43 1.02 1.48
N LEU A 109 0.43 0.52 0.75
CA LEU A 109 0.30 -0.91 0.41
C LEU A 109 1.36 -1.39 -0.60
N ASN A 110 2.15 -0.49 -1.19
CA ASN A 110 3.24 -0.82 -2.11
C ASN A 110 4.63 -0.60 -1.50
N LEU A 111 4.72 -0.22 -0.21
CA LEU A 111 6.00 -0.05 0.46
C LEU A 111 6.69 -1.41 0.65
N ASN A 112 8.01 -1.45 0.52
CA ASN A 112 8.78 -2.69 0.69
C ASN A 112 8.48 -3.37 2.03
N GLU A 113 8.41 -2.60 3.11
CA GLU A 113 8.13 -3.10 4.47
C GLU A 113 6.72 -3.72 4.62
N PHE A 114 5.80 -3.42 3.70
CA PHE A 114 4.51 -4.11 3.63
C PHE A 114 4.59 -5.39 2.78
N VAL A 115 5.30 -5.32 1.66
CA VAL A 115 5.32 -6.39 0.65
C VAL A 115 6.26 -7.52 1.03
N TYR A 116 7.36 -7.20 1.71
CA TYR A 116 8.43 -8.13 2.05
C TYR A 116 8.53 -8.29 3.57
N LEU A 117 8.62 -9.54 4.01
CA LEU A 117 9.01 -9.89 5.37
C LEU A 117 10.53 -9.99 5.36
N ASP A 118 11.21 -9.03 5.98
CA ASP A 118 12.64 -9.11 6.28
C ASP A 118 12.87 -9.89 7.59
#